data_AF-J5JFJ8-F1
#
_entry.id   AF-J5JFJ8-F1
#
_cell.length_a   1.000
_cell.length_b   1.000
_cell.length_c   1.000
_cell.angle_alpha   90.00
_cell.angle_beta   90.00
_cell.angle_gamma   90.00
#
_symmetry.space_group_name_H-M   'P 1'
#
loop_
_entity.id
_entity.type
_entity.pdbx_description
1 polymer ?
#
loop_
_entity_poly.entity_id
_entity_poly.type
_entity_poly.pdbx_seq_one_letter_code
_entity_poly.pdbx_strand_id
1 'polypeptide(L)'
;MTVSNTPRIFSLLCLALSVAGQWTGNYNTTQVPRGQDPADHCWIQSLDPAKGASTAVYPCTCTGGKVAPDCNWKQAGAIYNSVRDATCKCARERNLNQQPEELDAFGRSQPSAVTACICDPTNPKGEPGADGLIVPDTNCWCPSVSLAKNSGLTEAKEAAPEAPATVDAAAVKKCRDDFLKSSIVKENACSQLPESTDSKFTDSLQRELPSCTPALLAEVCKTI
;
A
#
# COMPACT_ATOMS: atom_id res chain seq x y z
N MET A 1 -6.40 -61.27 -34.50
CA MET A 1 -7.24 -60.09 -34.23
C MET A 1 -6.53 -59.26 -33.19
N THR A 2 -5.90 -58.16 -33.60
CA THR A 2 -5.16 -57.24 -32.72
C THR A 2 -6.10 -56.09 -32.36
N VAL A 3 -6.45 -55.97 -31.08
CA VAL A 3 -7.30 -54.87 -30.57
C VAL A 3 -6.37 -53.77 -30.05
N SER A 4 -6.38 -52.63 -30.72
CA SER A 4 -5.61 -51.43 -30.36
C SER A 4 -6.34 -50.67 -29.24
N ASN A 5 -5.76 -50.64 -28.04
CA ASN A 5 -6.23 -49.79 -26.94
C ASN A 5 -5.58 -48.41 -27.03
N THR A 6 -6.30 -47.45 -27.58
CA THR A 6 -5.91 -46.04 -27.52
C THR A 6 -6.30 -45.45 -26.15
N PRO A 7 -5.37 -44.93 -25.34
CA PRO A 7 -5.75 -44.24 -24.11
C PRO A 7 -6.38 -42.89 -24.46
N ARG A 8 -7.66 -42.72 -24.10
CA ARG A 8 -8.32 -41.41 -24.12
C ARG A 8 -7.73 -40.55 -23.00
N ILE A 9 -6.84 -39.65 -23.37
CA ILE A 9 -6.36 -38.57 -22.51
C ILE A 9 -7.56 -37.63 -22.30
N PHE A 10 -8.22 -37.75 -21.13
CA PHE A 10 -9.13 -36.72 -20.65
C PHE A 10 -8.28 -35.52 -20.25
N SER A 11 -8.11 -34.58 -21.18
CA SER A 11 -7.54 -33.27 -20.89
C SER A 11 -8.45 -32.55 -19.89
N LEU A 12 -8.05 -32.55 -18.63
CA LEU A 12 -8.53 -31.65 -17.59
C LEU A 12 -8.14 -30.22 -17.98
N LEU A 13 -8.99 -29.57 -18.79
CA LEU A 13 -9.00 -28.12 -18.90
C LEU A 13 -9.48 -27.57 -17.55
N CYS A 14 -8.55 -27.22 -16.67
CA CYS A 14 -8.83 -26.28 -15.59
C CYS A 14 -9.13 -24.93 -16.24
N LEU A 15 -10.41 -24.66 -16.49
CA LEU A 15 -10.90 -23.32 -16.81
C LEU A 15 -10.48 -22.42 -15.64
N ALA A 16 -9.51 -21.54 -15.87
CA ALA A 16 -9.27 -20.38 -15.04
C ALA A 16 -10.49 -19.46 -15.18
N LEU A 17 -11.56 -19.80 -14.45
CA LEU A 17 -12.64 -18.86 -14.15
C LEU A 17 -11.99 -17.79 -13.29
N SER A 18 -11.68 -16.64 -13.89
CA SER A 18 -11.38 -15.42 -13.17
C SER A 18 -12.59 -15.12 -12.28
N VAL A 19 -12.50 -15.51 -11.01
CA VAL A 19 -13.57 -15.36 -10.04
C VAL A 19 -13.68 -13.86 -9.74
N ALA A 20 -14.72 -13.21 -10.26
CA ALA A 20 -15.08 -11.87 -9.82
C ALA A 20 -15.19 -11.89 -8.29
N GLY A 21 -14.44 -11.03 -7.60
CA GLY A 21 -14.36 -11.00 -6.14
C GLY A 21 -13.08 -11.59 -5.53
N GLN A 22 -12.12 -12.08 -6.32
CA GLN A 22 -10.81 -12.48 -5.78
C GLN A 22 -9.95 -11.25 -5.43
N TRP A 23 -9.46 -11.24 -4.20
CA TRP A 23 -8.46 -10.27 -3.74
C TRP A 23 -7.06 -10.70 -4.15
N THR A 24 -6.21 -9.73 -4.50
CA THR A 24 -4.79 -9.94 -4.83
C THR A 24 -3.90 -8.93 -4.11
N GLY A 25 -2.60 -9.22 -4.06
CA GLY A 25 -1.61 -8.41 -3.34
C GLY A 25 -1.49 -8.83 -1.88
N ASN A 26 -1.24 -7.85 -1.01
CA ASN A 26 -1.06 -8.05 0.42
C ASN A 26 -1.62 -6.85 1.18
N TYR A 27 -2.17 -7.07 2.37
CA TYR A 27 -2.56 -5.99 3.27
C TYR A 27 -1.41 -5.68 4.23
N ASN A 28 -1.34 -4.46 4.73
CA ASN A 28 -0.33 -4.04 5.68
C ASN A 28 -0.99 -3.39 6.92
N THR A 29 -0.58 -3.83 8.12
CA THR A 29 -1.06 -3.29 9.40
C THR A 29 0.00 -2.48 10.16
N THR A 30 1.16 -2.24 9.54
CA THR A 30 2.22 -1.40 10.10
C THR A 30 1.65 -0.04 10.48
N GLN A 31 1.92 0.36 11.73
CA GLN A 31 1.44 1.62 12.26
C GLN A 31 2.11 2.77 11.51
N VAL A 32 1.32 3.57 10.81
CA VAL A 32 1.78 4.87 10.30
C VAL A 32 1.57 5.96 11.35
N PRO A 33 2.51 6.91 11.51
CA PRO A 33 2.34 8.11 12.30
C PRO A 33 1.02 8.82 12.02
N ARG A 34 0.40 9.36 13.08
CA ARG A 34 -0.88 10.06 12.95
C ARG A 34 -0.68 11.35 12.15
N GLY A 35 -1.48 11.53 11.10
CA GLY A 35 -1.42 12.71 10.25
C GLY A 35 -0.27 12.69 9.24
N GLN A 36 0.46 11.58 9.12
CA GLN A 36 1.35 11.38 7.98
C GLN A 36 0.52 11.08 6.74
N ASP A 37 0.82 11.83 5.69
CA ASP A 37 0.27 11.64 4.37
C ASP A 37 0.86 10.35 3.74
N PRO A 38 0.04 9.50 3.09
CA PRO A 38 0.54 8.41 2.26
C PRO A 38 1.35 8.97 1.09
N ALA A 39 2.13 8.10 0.42
CA ALA A 39 2.87 8.48 -0.78
C ALA A 39 1.95 9.05 -1.86
N ASP A 40 2.45 9.99 -2.68
CA ASP A 40 1.63 10.76 -3.63
C ASP A 40 0.79 9.88 -4.58
N HIS A 41 1.33 8.73 -5.01
CA HIS A 41 0.61 7.79 -5.89
C HIS A 41 -0.51 7.01 -5.21
N CYS A 42 -0.58 7.03 -3.88
CA CYS A 42 -1.54 6.29 -3.08
C CYS A 42 -2.87 7.04 -2.89
N TRP A 43 -2.85 8.37 -3.03
CA TRP A 43 -4.04 9.19 -2.80
C TRP A 43 -5.20 8.82 -3.71
N ILE A 44 -6.41 8.95 -3.15
CA ILE A 44 -7.63 9.08 -3.94
C ILE A 44 -7.89 10.57 -4.15
N GLN A 45 -8.52 10.95 -5.25
CA GLN A 45 -8.62 12.32 -5.72
C GLN A 45 -9.26 13.25 -4.69
N SER A 46 -10.27 12.79 -3.94
CA SER A 46 -10.96 13.62 -2.94
C SER A 46 -10.18 13.81 -1.63
N LEU A 47 -9.12 13.03 -1.42
CA LEU A 47 -8.25 13.12 -0.24
C LEU A 47 -6.87 13.70 -0.58
N ASP A 48 -6.51 13.78 -1.86
CA ASP A 48 -5.25 14.35 -2.32
C ASP A 48 -5.15 15.86 -1.97
N PRO A 49 -4.25 16.27 -1.06
CA PRO A 49 -4.11 17.66 -0.66
C PRO A 49 -3.66 18.57 -1.81
N ALA A 50 -2.99 18.03 -2.83
CA ALA A 50 -2.60 18.78 -4.03
C ALA A 50 -3.80 19.14 -4.93
N LYS A 51 -4.96 18.50 -4.73
CA LYS A 51 -6.21 18.78 -5.45
C LYS A 51 -7.13 19.77 -4.72
N GLY A 52 -6.73 20.26 -3.55
CA GLY A 52 -7.46 21.24 -2.75
C GLY A 52 -8.09 20.63 -1.50
N ALA A 53 -9.07 21.33 -0.90
CA ALA A 53 -9.73 20.85 0.31
C ALA A 53 -10.43 19.51 0.07
N SER A 54 -10.41 18.59 1.04
CA SER A 54 -11.06 17.28 0.90
C SER A 54 -12.54 17.45 0.54
N THR A 55 -12.93 16.89 -0.61
CA THR A 55 -14.19 17.28 -1.25
C THR A 55 -15.32 16.26 -1.09
N ALA A 56 -15.05 14.94 -1.02
CA ALA A 56 -16.07 13.90 -0.83
C ALA A 56 -15.50 12.47 -0.75
N VAL A 57 -15.65 11.78 0.38
CA VAL A 57 -15.58 10.31 0.45
C VAL A 57 -16.89 9.73 0.96
N TYR A 58 -17.20 8.52 0.51
CA TYR A 58 -18.41 7.78 0.91
C TYR A 58 -18.03 6.46 1.57
N PRO A 59 -18.83 5.96 2.54
CA PRO A 59 -18.62 4.63 3.08
C PRO A 59 -19.05 3.59 2.04
N CYS A 60 -18.21 2.59 1.85
CA CYS A 60 -18.32 1.61 0.79
C CYS A 60 -18.05 0.20 1.30
N THR A 61 -18.57 -0.77 0.55
CA THR A 61 -18.24 -2.18 0.68
C THR A 61 -17.68 -2.65 -0.65
N CYS A 62 -16.54 -3.30 -0.61
CA CYS A 62 -15.77 -3.70 -1.77
C CYS A 62 -15.56 -5.21 -1.80
N THR A 63 -15.48 -5.78 -3.00
CA THR A 63 -15.15 -7.18 -3.24
C THR A 63 -14.09 -7.28 -4.32
N GLY A 64 -13.12 -8.18 -4.07
CA GLY A 64 -11.96 -8.36 -4.94
C GLY A 64 -11.14 -7.08 -5.15
N GLY A 65 -10.18 -7.17 -6.07
CA GLY A 65 -9.28 -6.08 -6.41
C GLY A 65 -7.86 -6.30 -5.92
N LYS A 66 -7.03 -5.28 -6.08
CA LYS A 66 -5.61 -5.30 -5.77
C LYS A 66 -5.31 -4.40 -4.59
N VAL A 67 -4.75 -4.99 -3.53
CA VAL A 67 -4.29 -4.26 -2.35
C VAL A 67 -2.82 -3.88 -2.54
N ALA A 68 -2.50 -2.60 -2.32
CA ALA A 68 -1.14 -2.07 -2.39
C ALA A 68 -0.55 -1.94 -0.98
N PRO A 69 0.37 -2.83 -0.57
CA PRO A 69 0.88 -2.87 0.81
C PRO A 69 1.83 -1.71 1.16
N ASP A 70 2.36 -1.01 0.16
CA ASP A 70 3.17 0.21 0.29
C ASP A 70 2.30 1.45 0.54
N CYS A 71 1.01 1.36 0.24
CA CYS A 71 0.06 2.45 0.42
C CYS A 71 -0.78 2.24 1.68
N ASN A 72 -0.30 2.77 2.80
CA ASN A 72 -1.01 2.77 4.08
C ASN A 72 -1.30 4.18 4.57
N TRP A 73 -2.45 4.32 5.22
CA TRP A 73 -2.87 5.59 5.79
C TRP A 73 -3.63 5.37 7.10
N LYS A 74 -3.50 6.28 8.06
CA LYS A 74 -4.18 6.18 9.36
C LYS A 74 -5.16 7.34 9.56
N GLN A 75 -6.43 6.98 9.70
CA GLN A 75 -7.51 7.92 9.98
C GLN A 75 -8.41 7.38 11.10
N ALA A 76 -8.78 8.25 12.04
CA ALA A 76 -9.69 7.91 13.16
C ALA A 76 -9.28 6.65 13.95
N GLY A 77 -7.98 6.38 14.05
CA GLY A 77 -7.44 5.21 14.77
C GLY A 77 -7.44 3.91 13.96
N ALA A 78 -7.96 3.90 12.74
CA ALA A 78 -7.89 2.77 11.82
C ALA A 78 -6.77 2.95 10.79
N ILE A 79 -6.13 1.84 10.42
CA ILE A 79 -5.19 1.78 9.30
C ILE A 79 -5.97 1.31 8.08
N TYR A 80 -5.75 1.98 6.97
CA TYR A 80 -6.32 1.67 5.66
C TYR A 80 -5.21 1.28 4.71
N ASN A 81 -5.50 0.34 3.82
CA ASN A 81 -4.69 0.05 2.65
C ASN A 81 -5.38 0.59 1.41
N SER A 82 -4.58 1.04 0.47
CA SER A 82 -5.07 1.43 -0.84
C SER A 82 -5.49 0.20 -1.64
N VAL A 83 -6.66 0.29 -2.25
CA VAL A 83 -7.27 -0.74 -3.08
C VAL A 83 -7.55 -0.17 -4.46
N ARG A 84 -7.26 -0.96 -5.48
CA ARG A 84 -7.48 -0.65 -6.89
C ARG A 84 -8.28 -1.77 -7.55
N ASP A 85 -9.03 -1.42 -8.59
CA ASP A 85 -9.77 -2.37 -9.42
C ASP A 85 -10.74 -3.27 -8.63
N ALA A 86 -11.22 -2.79 -7.49
CA ALA A 86 -12.21 -3.49 -6.68
C ALA A 86 -13.62 -3.23 -7.21
N THR A 87 -14.50 -4.22 -7.03
CA THR A 87 -15.94 -4.00 -7.26
C THR A 87 -16.53 -3.45 -5.98
N CYS A 88 -16.85 -2.16 -5.97
CA CYS A 88 -17.36 -1.48 -4.79
C CYS A 88 -18.77 -0.94 -5.00
N LYS A 89 -19.53 -0.91 -3.90
CA LYS A 89 -20.80 -0.19 -3.78
C LYS A 89 -20.70 0.73 -2.58
N CYS A 90 -21.26 1.92 -2.67
CA CYS A 90 -21.21 2.91 -1.61
C CYS A 90 -22.59 3.42 -1.22
N ALA A 91 -22.68 3.89 0.02
CA ALA A 91 -23.83 4.62 0.47
C ALA A 91 -24.03 5.91 -0.35
N ARG A 92 -25.28 6.37 -0.40
CA ARG A 92 -25.63 7.68 -0.97
C ARG A 92 -25.23 8.85 -0.05
N GLU A 93 -25.11 8.60 1.24
CA GLU A 93 -24.74 9.60 2.24
C GLU A 93 -23.26 9.50 2.61
N ARG A 94 -22.64 10.63 2.94
CA ARG A 94 -21.22 10.71 3.31
C ARG A 94 -20.95 10.36 4.78
N ASN A 95 -21.91 9.76 5.46
CA ASN A 95 -21.78 9.49 6.88
C ASN A 95 -20.90 8.25 7.12
N LEU A 96 -19.59 8.47 7.26
CA LEU A 96 -18.61 7.39 7.49
C LEU A 96 -18.85 6.59 8.78
N ASN A 97 -19.65 7.12 9.71
CA ASN A 97 -19.99 6.45 10.97
C ASN A 97 -21.26 5.60 10.86
N GLN A 98 -21.94 5.59 9.71
CA GLN A 98 -23.17 4.84 9.48
C GLN A 98 -23.03 3.94 8.26
N GLN A 99 -23.35 2.66 8.46
CA GLN A 99 -23.51 1.72 7.37
C GLN A 99 -25.01 1.53 7.12
N PRO A 100 -25.55 2.04 5.99
CA PRO A 100 -26.97 1.88 5.69
C PRO A 100 -27.30 0.41 5.38
N GLU A 101 -28.57 0.04 5.54
CA GLU A 101 -29.06 -1.34 5.45
C GLU A 101 -28.76 -1.96 4.08
N GLU A 102 -28.91 -1.19 3.01
CA GLU A 102 -28.66 -1.62 1.64
C GLU A 102 -27.18 -2.01 1.44
N LEU A 103 -26.26 -1.24 2.04
CA LEU A 103 -24.82 -1.49 1.95
C LEU A 103 -24.40 -2.70 2.79
N ASP A 104 -25.02 -2.89 3.96
CA ASP A 104 -24.85 -4.10 4.76
C ASP A 104 -25.41 -5.35 4.06
N ALA A 105 -26.60 -5.25 3.47
CA ALA A 105 -27.23 -6.32 2.70
C ALA A 105 -26.36 -6.72 1.50
N PHE A 106 -25.81 -5.74 0.77
CA PHE A 106 -24.84 -6.00 -0.29
C PHE A 106 -23.61 -6.75 0.27
N GLY A 107 -22.99 -6.26 1.34
CA GLY A 107 -21.83 -6.91 1.95
C GLY A 107 -22.09 -8.36 2.37
N ARG A 108 -23.23 -8.66 2.98
CA ARG A 108 -23.62 -10.03 3.37
C ARG A 108 -23.87 -10.95 2.17
N SER A 109 -24.28 -10.40 1.04
CA SER A 109 -24.55 -11.17 -0.19
C SER A 109 -23.27 -11.56 -0.95
N GLN A 110 -22.15 -10.91 -0.64
CA GLN A 110 -20.92 -11.09 -1.40
C GLN A 110 -19.87 -11.86 -0.57
N PRO A 111 -19.25 -12.91 -1.14
CA PRO A 111 -18.12 -13.55 -0.48
C PRO A 111 -16.95 -12.58 -0.39
N SER A 112 -16.19 -12.67 0.71
CA SER A 112 -14.99 -11.86 0.91
C SER A 112 -15.22 -10.35 0.82
N ALA A 113 -16.43 -9.89 1.15
CA ALA A 113 -16.74 -8.47 1.22
C ALA A 113 -15.91 -7.78 2.32
N VAL A 114 -15.31 -6.67 1.95
CA VAL A 114 -14.55 -5.80 2.85
C VAL A 114 -15.39 -4.55 3.05
N THR A 115 -15.92 -4.40 4.27
CA THR A 115 -16.80 -3.29 4.64
C THR A 115 -16.00 -2.10 5.20
N ALA A 116 -16.68 -0.96 5.32
CA ALA A 116 -16.12 0.31 5.81
C ALA A 116 -14.92 0.82 5.00
N CYS A 117 -14.83 0.42 3.73
CA CYS A 117 -13.96 1.09 2.78
C CYS A 117 -14.46 2.52 2.55
N ILE A 118 -13.57 3.39 2.09
CA ILE A 118 -13.89 4.73 1.64
C ILE A 118 -13.42 4.90 0.21
N CYS A 119 -14.25 5.48 -0.64
CA CYS A 119 -13.93 5.66 -2.05
C CYS A 119 -14.36 7.04 -2.54
N ASP A 120 -13.74 7.47 -3.64
CA ASP A 120 -14.20 8.63 -4.38
C ASP A 120 -15.53 8.34 -5.06
N PRO A 121 -16.45 9.31 -5.10
CA PRO A 121 -17.63 9.19 -5.95
C PRO A 121 -17.25 9.36 -7.42
N THR A 122 -17.68 8.49 -8.32
CA THR A 122 -17.59 8.75 -9.77
C THR A 122 -18.45 9.96 -10.15
N ASN A 123 -19.61 10.10 -9.50
CA ASN A 123 -20.49 11.26 -9.59
C ASN A 123 -21.30 11.40 -8.29
N PRO A 124 -20.98 12.35 -7.39
CA PRO A 124 -21.67 12.50 -6.10
C PRO A 124 -23.12 12.97 -6.22
N LYS A 125 -23.55 13.37 -7.43
CA LYS A 125 -24.93 13.71 -7.78
C LYS A 125 -25.58 12.66 -8.71
N GLY A 126 -24.89 11.56 -8.97
CA GLY A 126 -25.39 10.47 -9.80
C GLY A 126 -26.62 9.82 -9.19
N GLU A 127 -27.50 9.30 -10.03
CA GLU A 127 -28.63 8.50 -9.56
C GLU A 127 -28.10 7.18 -8.98
N PRO A 128 -28.61 6.75 -7.81
CA PRO A 128 -28.27 5.44 -7.26
C PRO A 128 -28.75 4.33 -8.19
N GLY A 129 -28.11 3.16 -8.09
CA GLY A 129 -28.58 1.96 -8.76
C GLY A 129 -29.93 1.48 -8.22
N ALA A 130 -30.46 0.41 -8.83
CA ALA A 130 -31.70 -0.22 -8.38
C ALA A 130 -31.63 -0.75 -6.93
N ASP A 131 -30.43 -0.95 -6.41
CA ASP A 131 -30.11 -1.34 -5.04
C ASP A 131 -30.00 -0.14 -4.08
N GLY A 132 -30.24 1.09 -4.55
CA GLY A 132 -30.09 2.31 -3.75
C GLY A 132 -28.63 2.72 -3.49
N LEU A 133 -27.66 1.98 -4.04
CA LEU A 133 -26.23 2.21 -3.83
C LEU A 133 -25.60 2.88 -5.05
N ILE A 134 -24.54 3.64 -4.81
CA ILE A 134 -23.75 4.27 -5.87
C ILE A 134 -22.52 3.42 -6.19
N VAL A 135 -22.09 3.45 -7.45
CA VAL A 135 -20.80 2.87 -7.86
C VAL A 135 -19.74 3.97 -7.71
N PRO A 136 -18.66 3.73 -6.94
CA PRO A 136 -17.56 4.68 -6.81
C PRO A 136 -16.57 4.58 -7.96
N ASP A 137 -15.57 5.47 -7.95
CA ASP A 137 -14.38 5.32 -8.78
C ASP A 137 -13.58 4.05 -8.41
N THR A 138 -12.60 3.67 -9.24
CA THR A 138 -11.84 2.43 -9.11
C THR A 138 -10.90 2.37 -7.90
N ASN A 139 -10.69 3.52 -7.25
CA ASN A 139 -9.67 3.70 -6.22
C ASN A 139 -10.34 3.92 -4.86
N CYS A 140 -10.01 3.05 -3.91
CA CYS A 140 -10.56 3.08 -2.56
C CYS A 140 -9.47 2.91 -1.51
N TRP A 141 -9.82 3.21 -0.27
CA TRP A 141 -9.06 2.88 0.92
C TRP A 141 -9.89 1.93 1.76
N CYS A 142 -9.39 0.74 2.06
CA CYS A 142 -10.10 -0.26 2.85
C CYS A 142 -9.38 -0.55 4.17
N PRO A 143 -10.11 -0.70 5.29
CA PRO A 143 -9.49 -0.95 6.59
C PRO A 143 -8.66 -2.25 6.58
N SER A 144 -7.41 -2.19 7.06
CA SER A 144 -6.50 -3.34 7.10
C SER A 144 -7.09 -4.51 7.88
N VAL A 145 -7.83 -4.23 8.97
CA VAL A 145 -8.49 -5.26 9.79
C VAL A 145 -9.59 -5.99 9.01
N SER A 146 -10.37 -5.26 8.21
CA SER A 146 -11.44 -5.82 7.39
C SER A 146 -10.86 -6.66 6.24
N LEU A 147 -9.77 -6.17 5.63
CA LEU A 147 -8.99 -6.92 4.64
C LEU A 147 -8.44 -8.22 5.25
N ALA A 148 -7.77 -8.15 6.39
CA ALA A 148 -7.19 -9.32 7.07
C ALA A 148 -8.25 -10.39 7.37
N LYS A 149 -9.46 -9.98 7.77
CA LYS A 149 -10.54 -10.90 8.13
C LYS A 149 -11.21 -11.55 6.91
N ASN A 150 -11.43 -10.79 5.84
CA ASN A 150 -12.38 -11.18 4.79
C ASN A 150 -11.73 -11.47 3.43
N SER A 151 -10.55 -10.91 3.14
CA SER A 151 -9.97 -10.96 1.79
C SER A 151 -9.28 -12.29 1.45
N GLY A 152 -8.88 -13.07 2.47
CA GLY A 152 -8.03 -14.25 2.28
C GLY A 152 -6.58 -13.92 1.89
N LEU A 153 -6.20 -12.64 1.87
CA LEU A 153 -4.83 -12.20 1.64
C LEU A 153 -3.96 -12.49 2.85
N THR A 154 -2.65 -12.59 2.61
CA THR A 154 -1.66 -12.59 3.69
C THR A 154 -1.22 -11.17 3.97
N GLU A 155 -0.88 -10.91 5.23
CA GLU A 155 -0.18 -9.70 5.62
C GLU A 155 1.11 -9.57 4.80
N ALA A 156 1.37 -8.38 4.30
CA ALA A 156 2.69 -7.96 3.91
C ALA A 156 3.50 -8.01 5.19
N LYS A 157 4.19 -9.15 5.41
CA LYS A 157 5.29 -9.17 6.35
C LYS A 157 6.10 -7.94 6.01
N GLU A 158 6.26 -7.06 6.99
CA GLU A 158 7.24 -6.00 6.95
C GLU A 158 8.44 -6.61 6.24
N ALA A 159 8.74 -6.12 5.04
CA ALA A 159 9.95 -6.56 4.37
C ALA A 159 11.00 -6.31 5.43
N ALA A 160 11.55 -7.40 6.00
CA ALA A 160 12.64 -7.28 6.94
C ALA A 160 13.59 -6.30 6.24
N PRO A 161 13.92 -5.16 6.88
CA PRO A 161 14.54 -4.02 6.21
C PRO A 161 15.55 -4.59 5.25
N GLU A 162 15.35 -4.34 3.94
CA GLU A 162 16.09 -5.02 2.87
C GLU A 162 17.50 -5.23 3.38
N ALA A 163 17.90 -6.50 3.53
CA ALA A 163 19.22 -6.81 4.09
C ALA A 163 20.20 -5.88 3.36
N PRO A 164 20.90 -4.99 4.10
CA PRO A 164 21.51 -3.80 3.51
C PRO A 164 22.25 -4.25 2.28
N ALA A 165 21.88 -3.68 1.12
CA ALA A 165 22.50 -4.02 -0.16
C ALA A 165 23.98 -4.16 0.11
N THR A 166 24.57 -5.33 -0.13
CA THR A 166 25.94 -5.65 0.31
C THR A 166 26.85 -4.54 -0.17
N VAL A 167 27.17 -3.62 0.74
CA VAL A 167 27.93 -2.42 0.41
C VAL A 167 29.34 -2.90 0.13
N ASP A 168 29.84 -2.60 -1.07
CA ASP A 168 31.18 -2.98 -1.46
C ASP A 168 32.18 -2.52 -0.38
N ALA A 169 32.90 -3.47 0.21
CA ALA A 169 33.86 -3.20 1.28
C ALA A 169 34.94 -2.18 0.86
N ALA A 170 35.27 -2.13 -0.44
CA ALA A 170 36.18 -1.11 -0.97
C ALA A 170 35.54 0.29 -0.95
N ALA A 171 34.24 0.40 -1.27
CA ALA A 171 33.50 1.66 -1.21
C ALA A 171 33.30 2.13 0.25
N VAL A 172 33.00 1.21 1.18
CA VAL A 172 32.90 1.52 2.62
C VAL A 172 34.23 2.04 3.15
N LYS A 173 35.34 1.36 2.79
CA LYS A 173 36.69 1.80 3.19
C LYS A 173 37.00 3.20 2.64
N LYS A 174 36.67 3.47 1.37
CA LYS A 174 36.91 4.78 0.75
C LYS A 174 36.08 5.88 1.43
N CYS A 175 34.80 5.62 1.70
CA CYS A 175 33.94 6.54 2.44
C CYS A 175 34.47 6.78 3.86
N ARG A 176 34.93 5.74 4.56
CA ARG A 176 35.54 5.87 5.90
C ARG A 176 36.76 6.77 5.88
N ASP A 177 37.66 6.58 4.92
CA ASP A 177 38.88 7.37 4.81
C ASP A 177 38.58 8.85 4.53
N ASP A 178 37.60 9.13 3.65
CA ASP A 178 37.13 10.50 3.38
C ASP A 178 36.47 11.13 4.63
N PHE A 179 35.62 10.37 5.32
CA PHE A 179 34.94 10.82 6.54
C PHE A 179 35.93 11.15 7.66
N LEU A 180 36.94 10.31 7.87
CA LEU A 180 37.97 10.53 8.89
C LEU A 180 38.87 11.73 8.59
N LYS A 181 39.04 12.08 7.31
CA LYS A 181 39.83 13.25 6.85
C LYS A 181 39.00 14.52 6.75
N SER A 182 37.68 14.41 6.67
CA SER A 182 36.78 15.56 6.57
C SER A 182 36.84 16.44 7.81
N SER A 183 36.45 17.71 7.65
CA SER A 183 36.33 18.66 8.75
C SER A 183 35.03 18.49 9.57
N ILE A 184 34.23 17.47 9.23
CA ILE A 184 32.91 17.25 9.81
C ILE A 184 33.03 16.73 11.25
N VAL A 185 32.20 17.27 12.14
CA VAL A 185 32.05 16.75 13.50
C VAL A 185 31.38 15.39 13.44
N LYS A 186 32.17 14.32 13.64
CA LYS A 186 31.77 12.93 13.41
C LYS A 186 30.51 12.52 14.17
N GLU A 187 30.42 12.91 15.44
CA GLU A 187 29.27 12.66 16.32
C GLU A 187 27.99 13.27 15.74
N ASN A 188 28.08 14.46 15.17
CA ASN A 188 26.94 15.17 14.58
C ASN A 188 26.51 14.58 13.23
N ALA A 189 27.46 14.07 12.44
CA ALA A 189 27.16 13.46 11.15
C ALA A 189 26.51 12.08 11.28
N CYS A 190 26.95 11.26 12.24
CA CYS A 190 26.34 9.96 12.48
C CYS A 190 24.96 10.05 13.15
N SER A 191 24.73 11.08 13.99
CA SER A 191 23.43 11.31 14.64
C SER A 191 22.39 11.99 13.75
N GLN A 192 22.81 12.64 12.66
CA GLN A 192 21.93 13.25 11.65
C GLN A 192 21.72 12.39 10.40
N LEU A 193 22.09 11.10 10.44
CA LEU A 193 21.78 10.21 9.34
C LEU A 193 20.26 10.12 9.16
N PRO A 194 19.74 10.32 7.93
CA PRO A 194 18.32 10.21 7.68
C PRO A 194 17.84 8.79 7.99
N GLU A 195 16.64 8.66 8.58
CA GLU A 195 16.03 7.37 8.93
C GLU A 195 15.80 6.47 7.70
N SER A 196 15.84 7.04 6.48
CA SER A 196 15.76 6.32 5.21
C SER A 196 17.10 6.33 4.47
N THR A 197 17.54 5.13 4.07
CA THR A 197 18.73 4.89 3.22
C THR A 197 18.62 5.45 1.81
N ASP A 198 17.41 5.81 1.36
CA ASP A 198 17.11 6.38 0.04
C ASP A 198 17.16 7.91 0.01
N SER A 199 17.36 8.52 1.18
CA SER A 199 17.57 9.97 1.27
C SER A 199 18.87 10.36 0.57
N LYS A 200 18.98 11.60 0.09
CA LYS A 200 20.23 12.17 -0.45
C LYS A 200 20.88 13.05 0.60
N PHE A 201 22.21 13.13 0.59
CA PHE A 201 22.90 14.16 1.36
C PHE A 201 22.52 15.56 0.84
N THR A 202 22.63 16.54 1.72
CA THR A 202 22.63 17.95 1.29
C THR A 202 23.87 18.19 0.41
N ASP A 203 23.79 19.15 -0.51
CA ASP A 203 24.90 19.46 -1.42
C ASP A 203 26.20 19.79 -0.68
N SER A 204 26.08 20.44 0.49
CA SER A 204 27.21 20.76 1.37
C SER A 204 27.88 19.50 1.92
N LEU A 205 27.07 18.54 2.41
CA LEU A 205 27.58 17.29 2.97
C LEU A 205 28.16 16.37 1.89
N GLN A 206 27.52 16.32 0.71
CA GLN A 206 28.01 15.57 -0.44
C GLN A 206 29.36 16.11 -0.94
N ARG A 207 29.61 17.42 -0.84
CA ARG A 207 30.88 18.05 -1.23
C ARG A 207 32.03 17.68 -0.30
N GLU A 208 31.76 17.61 1.01
CA GLU A 208 32.75 17.20 2.01
C GLU A 208 33.02 15.69 2.00
N LEU A 209 32.03 14.89 1.59
CA LEU A 209 32.10 13.43 1.54
C LEU A 209 31.81 12.88 0.13
N PRO A 210 32.66 13.18 -0.87
CA PRO A 210 32.38 12.86 -2.26
C PRO A 210 32.33 11.36 -2.55
N SER A 211 33.01 10.54 -1.74
CA SER A 211 32.97 9.07 -1.87
C SER A 211 31.88 8.40 -1.03
N CYS A 212 31.07 9.16 -0.29
CA CYS A 212 30.03 8.61 0.56
C CYS A 212 28.64 8.80 -0.07
N THR A 213 27.80 7.81 0.16
CA THR A 213 26.33 7.92 0.11
C THR A 213 25.79 7.74 1.53
N PRO A 214 24.52 8.07 1.81
CA PRO A 214 23.92 7.83 3.12
C PRO A 214 24.04 6.38 3.60
N ALA A 215 23.87 5.42 2.70
CA ALA A 215 24.08 3.99 2.99
C ALA A 215 25.53 3.66 3.38
N LEU A 216 26.53 4.22 2.67
CA LEU A 216 27.94 4.00 3.00
C LEU A 216 28.33 4.66 4.32
N LEU A 217 27.85 5.88 4.59
CA LEU A 217 28.13 6.59 5.83
C LEU A 217 27.48 5.90 7.04
N ALA A 218 26.27 5.37 6.87
CA ALA A 218 25.62 4.55 7.89
C ALA A 218 26.45 3.32 8.26
N GLU A 219 27.08 2.66 7.28
CA GLU A 219 27.98 1.54 7.55
C GLU A 219 29.25 1.97 8.28
N VAL A 220 29.84 3.12 7.90
CA VAL A 220 31.01 3.68 8.59
C VAL A 220 30.68 4.02 10.05
N CYS A 221 29.52 4.63 10.31
CA CYS A 221 29.07 5.05 11.64
C CYS A 221 28.79 3.88 12.59
N LYS A 222 28.59 2.65 12.09
CA LYS A 222 28.51 1.45 12.96
C LYS A 222 29.86 1.07 13.59
N THR A 223 30.96 1.58 13.05
CA THR A 223 32.34 1.19 13.42
C THR A 223 33.14 2.26 14.15
N ILE A 224 32.51 3.41 14.44
CA ILE A 224 33.07 4.56 15.16
C ILE A 224 32.37 4.67 16.51
#